data_AF-A0A6G3XK33-F1
#
_entry.id   AF-A0A6G3XK33-F1
#
_cell.length_a   1.000
_cell.length_b   1.000
_cell.length_c   1.000
_cell.angle_alpha   90.00
_cell.angle_beta   90.00
_cell.angle_gamma   90.00
#
_symmetry.space_group_name_H-M   'P 1'
#
loop_
_entity.id
_entity.type
_entity.pdbx_description
1 polymer ?
#
loop_
_entity_poly.entity_id
_entity_poly.type
_entity_poly.pdbx_seq_one_letter_code
_entity_poly.pdbx_strand_id
1 'polypeptide(L)'
;FKRLATAATAWAVPGTPQHGDAALLAKLLGGVDWMLTHRYGPEHTRFDNDWDWEIGAALALNDTAVLLHDQLGAERLERVTAAVHHYTPDPNLWRVNRQIATGANRVWVSTVVAVNAVLRGDGDALARVRDALSDVEGAGANSVLAFNDTGGAAAGTGEGFSSDGSFLQHYKHPYNGGYGKELLGNLSRLLNLLAGTAWTVTDPDLDNVRGWVDDGFDPLMFRG
;
A
#
# COMPACT_ATOMS: atom_id res chain seq x y z
N PHE A 1 12.70 3.54 8.99
CA PHE A 1 11.86 2.32 8.96
C PHE A 1 12.37 1.22 8.03
N LYS A 2 12.69 1.47 6.75
CA LYS A 2 13.15 0.39 5.82
C LYS A 2 14.24 -0.54 6.39
N ARG A 3 15.27 -0.01 7.05
CA ARG A 3 16.31 -0.82 7.73
C ARG A 3 15.78 -1.64 8.91
N LEU A 4 14.80 -1.12 9.66
CA LEU A 4 14.12 -1.86 10.73
C LEU A 4 13.31 -3.01 10.13
N ALA A 5 12.59 -2.78 9.03
CA ALA A 5 11.86 -3.83 8.34
C ALA A 5 12.80 -4.95 7.86
N THR A 6 13.91 -4.61 7.20
CA THR A 6 14.92 -5.61 6.77
C THR A 6 15.47 -6.41 7.94
N ALA A 7 15.82 -5.75 9.06
CA ALA A 7 16.34 -6.43 10.24
C ALA A 7 15.26 -7.28 10.95
N ALA A 8 14.00 -6.83 10.96
CA ALA A 8 12.86 -7.60 11.46
C ALA A 8 12.61 -8.84 10.61
N THR A 9 12.77 -8.77 9.29
CA THR A 9 12.72 -9.96 8.41
C THR A 9 13.80 -10.96 8.77
N ALA A 10 15.05 -10.51 8.96
CA ALA A 10 16.14 -11.39 9.37
C ALA A 10 15.90 -12.04 10.74
N TRP A 11 15.28 -11.31 11.66
CA TRP A 11 14.90 -11.84 12.97
C TRP A 11 13.74 -12.86 12.90
N ALA A 12 12.70 -12.58 12.10
CA ALA A 12 11.49 -13.39 12.04
C ALA A 12 11.62 -14.65 11.16
N VAL A 13 12.45 -14.62 10.12
CA VAL A 13 12.53 -15.70 9.12
C VAL A 13 13.63 -16.71 9.50
N PRO A 14 13.29 -18.01 9.62
CA PRO A 14 14.28 -19.06 9.85
C PRO A 14 15.34 -19.12 8.74
N GLY A 15 16.58 -19.47 9.11
CA GLY A 15 17.68 -19.70 8.15
C GLY A 15 18.77 -18.63 8.15
N THR A 16 18.67 -17.60 9.00
CA THR A 16 19.76 -16.66 9.25
C THR A 16 20.29 -16.76 10.69
N PRO A 17 21.54 -16.39 10.98
CA PRO A 17 22.04 -16.30 12.35
C PRO A 17 21.26 -15.32 13.24
N GLN A 18 20.52 -14.39 12.63
CA GLN A 18 19.74 -13.38 13.31
C GLN A 18 18.37 -13.90 13.78
N HIS A 19 17.95 -15.08 13.29
CA HIS A 19 16.64 -15.62 13.59
C HIS A 19 16.47 -15.85 15.10
N GLY A 20 15.46 -15.22 15.70
CA GLY A 20 15.19 -15.32 17.14
C GLY A 20 16.24 -14.67 18.06
N ASP A 21 17.19 -13.90 17.52
CA ASP A 21 18.23 -13.24 18.34
C ASP A 21 17.60 -12.18 19.27
N ALA A 22 17.76 -12.38 20.58
CA ALA A 22 17.17 -11.50 21.60
C ALA A 22 17.80 -10.09 21.63
N ALA A 23 19.10 -9.96 21.33
CA ALA A 23 19.77 -8.68 21.27
C ALA A 23 19.35 -7.86 20.04
N LEU A 24 19.09 -8.52 18.91
CA LEU A 24 18.52 -7.89 17.74
C LEU A 24 17.07 -7.46 17.98
N LEU A 25 16.25 -8.31 18.62
CA LEU A 25 14.89 -7.94 18.99
C LEU A 25 14.86 -6.67 19.85
N ALA A 26 15.70 -6.60 20.89
CA ALA A 26 15.79 -5.42 21.74
C ALA A 26 16.15 -4.15 20.95
N LYS A 27 17.07 -4.26 19.97
CA LYS A 27 17.43 -3.14 19.08
C LYS A 27 16.29 -2.74 18.14
N LEU A 28 15.53 -3.71 17.63
CA LEU A 28 14.37 -3.47 16.77
C LEU A 28 13.30 -2.70 17.54
N LEU A 29 12.91 -3.18 18.72
CA LEU A 29 11.91 -2.53 19.56
C LEU A 29 12.35 -1.13 19.98
N GLY A 30 13.60 -0.97 20.45
CA GLY A 30 14.16 0.34 20.79
C GLY A 30 14.26 1.28 19.58
N GLY A 31 14.54 0.76 18.38
CA GLY A 31 14.57 1.52 17.14
C GLY A 31 13.19 2.01 16.70
N VAL A 32 12.16 1.18 16.84
CA VAL A 32 10.76 1.57 16.61
C VAL A 32 10.37 2.66 17.61
N ASP A 33 10.63 2.46 18.90
CA ASP A 33 10.33 3.44 19.95
C ASP A 33 11.01 4.78 19.67
N TRP A 34 12.30 4.76 19.32
CA TRP A 34 13.05 5.98 19.02
C TRP A 34 12.46 6.72 17.81
N MET A 35 12.13 6.01 16.73
CA MET A 35 11.55 6.62 15.54
C MET A 35 10.19 7.26 15.81
N LEU A 36 9.31 6.59 16.56
CA LEU A 36 7.99 7.13 16.92
C LEU A 36 8.12 8.36 17.82
N THR A 37 9.02 8.33 18.79
CA THR A 37 9.23 9.45 19.71
C THR A 37 9.83 10.67 19.02
N HIS A 38 10.74 10.47 18.05
CA HIS A 38 11.57 11.58 17.56
C HIS A 38 11.33 11.99 16.11
N ARG A 39 10.65 11.18 15.29
CA ARG A 39 10.61 11.39 13.83
C ARG A 39 9.28 11.12 13.17
N TYR A 40 8.40 10.29 13.71
CA TYR A 40 7.20 9.86 12.98
C TYR A 40 6.00 9.64 13.90
N GLY A 41 4.96 10.46 13.73
CA GLY A 41 3.74 10.42 14.55
C GLY A 41 3.11 11.81 14.64
N PRO A 42 1.92 11.93 15.26
CA PRO A 42 1.10 13.15 15.22
C PRO A 42 1.79 14.43 15.70
N GLU A 43 2.78 14.30 16.58
CA GLU A 43 3.53 15.42 17.14
C GLU A 43 4.62 15.99 16.20
N HIS A 44 4.88 15.33 15.07
CA HIS A 44 5.96 15.70 14.16
C HIS A 44 5.45 16.41 12.92
N THR A 45 5.98 17.60 12.68
CA THR A 45 5.69 18.39 11.48
C THR A 45 6.26 17.71 10.25
N ARG A 46 5.38 17.45 9.27
CA ARG A 46 5.75 16.96 7.94
C ARG A 46 6.66 17.97 7.23
N PHE A 47 7.56 17.46 6.42
CA PHE A 47 8.38 18.27 5.53
C PHE A 47 8.66 17.53 4.22
N ASP A 48 8.98 18.30 3.18
CA ASP A 48 9.36 17.80 1.86
C ASP A 48 8.30 16.88 1.23
N ASN A 49 8.65 15.63 0.93
CA ASN A 49 7.84 14.74 0.12
C ASN A 49 6.77 13.98 0.94
N ASP A 50 5.49 14.24 0.68
CA ASP A 50 4.35 13.54 1.31
C ASP A 50 4.44 12.01 1.16
N TRP A 51 5.03 11.49 0.06
CA TRP A 51 5.17 10.05 -0.16
C TRP A 51 5.95 9.35 0.95
N ASP A 52 6.99 10.00 1.49
CA ASP A 52 7.79 9.41 2.57
C ASP A 52 6.97 9.26 3.86
N TRP A 53 6.04 10.19 4.10
CA TRP A 53 5.19 10.19 5.30
C TRP A 53 4.01 9.23 5.19
N GLU A 54 3.33 9.21 4.05
CA GLU A 54 2.05 8.51 3.88
C GLU A 54 2.19 7.09 3.31
N ILE A 55 3.30 6.82 2.62
CA ILE A 55 3.52 5.54 1.91
C ILE A 55 4.83 4.90 2.37
N GLY A 56 5.98 5.53 2.11
CA GLY A 56 7.28 4.91 2.28
C GLY A 56 7.61 4.48 3.72
N ALA A 57 7.42 5.40 4.68
CA ALA A 57 7.59 5.09 6.10
C ALA A 57 6.49 4.16 6.63
N ALA A 58 5.25 4.41 6.23
CA ALA A 58 4.07 3.67 6.68
C ALA A 58 4.12 2.19 6.29
N LEU A 59 4.42 1.87 5.03
CA LEU A 59 4.61 0.49 4.55
C LEU A 59 5.69 -0.22 5.35
N ALA A 60 6.88 0.39 5.48
CA ALA A 60 7.99 -0.24 6.20
C ALA A 60 7.71 -0.41 7.70
N LEU A 61 6.97 0.50 8.32
CA LEU A 61 6.58 0.40 9.72
C LEU A 61 5.51 -0.69 9.92
N ASN A 62 4.51 -0.76 9.06
CA ASN A 62 3.52 -1.84 9.04
C ASN A 62 4.19 -3.22 8.87
N ASP A 63 5.11 -3.38 7.91
CA ASP A 63 5.86 -4.63 7.72
C ASP A 63 6.63 -5.02 8.98
N THR A 64 7.30 -4.06 9.61
CA THR A 64 8.02 -4.27 10.87
C THR A 64 7.07 -4.73 11.97
N ALA A 65 5.87 -4.12 12.05
CA ALA A 65 4.89 -4.44 13.07
C ALA A 65 4.26 -5.82 12.89
N VAL A 66 3.97 -6.22 11.65
CA VAL A 66 3.49 -7.58 11.33
C VAL A 66 4.53 -8.62 11.73
N LEU A 67 5.80 -8.42 11.34
CA LEU A 67 6.88 -9.38 11.64
C LEU A 67 7.18 -9.51 13.14
N LEU A 68 6.93 -8.45 13.92
CA LEU A 68 7.20 -8.40 15.35
C LEU A 68 5.94 -8.43 16.21
N HIS A 69 4.77 -8.73 15.64
CA HIS A 69 3.45 -8.54 16.26
C HIS A 69 3.40 -9.04 17.71
N ASP A 70 3.81 -10.29 17.94
CA ASP A 70 3.75 -10.94 19.26
C ASP A 70 4.75 -10.36 20.27
N GLN A 71 5.75 -9.60 19.81
CA GLN A 71 6.81 -9.00 20.64
C GLN A 71 6.60 -7.52 20.93
N LEU A 72 5.69 -6.84 20.20
CA LEU A 72 5.45 -5.40 20.40
C LEU A 72 4.83 -5.13 21.77
N GLY A 73 3.88 -5.98 22.17
CA GLY A 73 2.94 -5.68 23.25
C GLY A 73 1.91 -4.61 22.83
N ALA A 74 0.81 -4.52 23.59
CA ALA A 74 -0.32 -3.67 23.24
C ALA A 74 0.04 -2.18 23.09
N GLU A 75 0.89 -1.66 23.98
CA GLU A 75 1.27 -0.24 23.96
C GLU A 75 2.03 0.16 22.68
N ARG A 76 3.02 -0.64 22.26
CA ARG A 76 3.76 -0.35 21.03
C ARG A 76 2.89 -0.55 19.81
N LEU A 77 2.07 -1.61 19.79
CA LEU A 77 1.16 -1.85 18.68
C LEU A 77 0.24 -0.64 18.47
N GLU A 78 -0.36 -0.13 19.54
CA GLU A 78 -1.21 1.07 19.49
C GLU A 78 -0.45 2.31 19.00
N ARG A 79 0.76 2.56 19.53
CA ARG A 79 1.58 3.71 19.09
C ARG A 79 1.96 3.62 17.62
N VAL A 80 2.30 2.43 17.13
CA VAL A 80 2.62 2.18 15.73
C VAL A 80 1.38 2.41 14.85
N THR A 81 0.25 1.79 15.21
CA THR A 81 -0.94 1.82 14.37
C THR A 81 -1.55 3.22 14.33
N ALA A 82 -1.57 3.94 15.46
CA ALA A 82 -2.01 5.33 15.54
C ALA A 82 -1.14 6.28 14.72
N ALA A 83 0.20 6.10 14.73
CA ALA A 83 1.11 6.94 13.94
C ALA A 83 0.91 6.76 12.43
N VAL A 84 0.73 5.52 11.96
CA VAL A 84 0.43 5.25 10.55
C VAL A 84 -0.95 5.78 10.17
N HIS A 85 -1.97 5.50 10.99
CA HIS A 85 -3.34 5.93 10.73
C HIS A 85 -3.48 7.46 10.69
N HIS A 86 -2.73 8.18 11.53
CA HIS A 86 -2.71 9.64 11.52
C HIS A 86 -2.32 10.20 10.15
N TYR A 87 -1.34 9.59 9.48
CA TYR A 87 -0.85 10.08 8.20
C TYR A 87 -1.62 9.52 7.01
N THR A 88 -2.14 8.29 7.11
CA THR A 88 -2.83 7.59 6.02
C THR A 88 -4.14 6.98 6.53
N PRO A 89 -5.16 7.80 6.86
CA PRO A 89 -6.42 7.30 7.43
C PRO A 89 -7.41 6.75 6.38
N ASP A 90 -7.27 7.18 5.13
CA ASP A 90 -8.25 7.01 4.06
C ASP A 90 -7.58 6.43 2.80
N PRO A 91 -8.05 5.28 2.27
CA PRO A 91 -7.49 4.69 1.06
C PRO A 91 -7.76 5.49 -0.23
N ASN A 92 -8.74 6.41 -0.23
CA ASN A 92 -9.11 7.22 -1.39
C ASN A 92 -8.31 8.53 -1.49
N LEU A 93 -7.59 8.92 -0.45
CA LEU A 93 -6.95 10.24 -0.35
C LEU A 93 -5.45 10.14 -0.04
N TRP A 94 -4.69 11.11 -0.55
CA TRP A 94 -3.27 11.29 -0.23
C TRP A 94 -2.88 12.77 -0.26
N ARG A 95 -1.63 13.06 0.14
CA ARG A 95 -1.09 14.41 0.33
C ARG A 95 -1.90 15.23 1.31
N VAL A 96 -2.05 14.73 2.54
CA VAL A 96 -2.78 15.41 3.61
C VAL A 96 -4.25 15.63 3.23
N ASN A 97 -4.86 14.61 2.63
CA ASN A 97 -6.25 14.65 2.15
C ASN A 97 -6.54 15.75 1.12
N ARG A 98 -5.50 16.25 0.42
CA ARG A 98 -5.65 17.30 -0.60
C ARG A 98 -5.90 16.74 -2.00
N GLN A 99 -5.61 15.47 -2.23
CA GLN A 99 -5.69 14.86 -3.54
C GLN A 99 -6.33 13.47 -3.45
N ILE A 100 -7.16 13.15 -4.45
CA ILE A 100 -7.63 11.79 -4.68
C ILE A 100 -6.43 10.91 -5.04
N ALA A 101 -6.30 9.77 -4.37
CA ALA A 101 -5.31 8.77 -4.73
C ALA A 101 -5.77 8.07 -6.02
N THR A 102 -4.86 7.85 -6.96
CA THR A 102 -5.14 7.27 -8.29
C THR A 102 -4.03 6.31 -8.68
N GLY A 103 -4.33 5.36 -9.57
CA GLY A 103 -3.36 4.39 -10.09
C GLY A 103 -2.50 3.75 -8.99
N ALA A 104 -1.18 3.76 -9.15
CA ALA A 104 -0.29 3.10 -8.18
C ALA A 104 -0.32 3.76 -6.79
N ASN A 105 -0.56 5.07 -6.70
CA ASN A 105 -0.67 5.75 -5.41
C ASN A 105 -1.88 5.24 -4.62
N ARG A 106 -3.02 5.02 -5.29
CA ARG A 106 -4.19 4.42 -4.64
C ARG A 106 -3.90 3.03 -4.11
N VAL A 107 -3.22 2.19 -4.88
CA VAL A 107 -2.85 0.84 -4.45
C VAL A 107 -1.89 0.88 -3.27
N TRP A 108 -0.91 1.78 -3.26
CA TRP A 108 0.01 1.94 -2.12
C TRP A 108 -0.69 2.41 -0.85
N VAL A 109 -1.50 3.47 -0.93
CA VAL A 109 -2.26 3.99 0.21
C VAL A 109 -3.23 2.91 0.72
N SER A 110 -3.92 2.22 -0.19
CA SER A 110 -4.81 1.10 0.16
C SER A 110 -4.05 -0.03 0.87
N THR A 111 -2.82 -0.33 0.44
CA THR A 111 -1.96 -1.34 1.11
C THR A 111 -1.56 -0.90 2.52
N VAL A 112 -1.21 0.39 2.71
CA VAL A 112 -0.92 0.96 4.02
C VAL A 112 -2.13 0.83 4.95
N VAL A 113 -3.30 1.25 4.49
CA VAL A 113 -4.55 1.19 5.27
C VAL A 113 -4.91 -0.26 5.58
N ALA A 114 -4.80 -1.17 4.61
CA ALA A 114 -5.16 -2.57 4.79
C ALA A 114 -4.33 -3.25 5.88
N VAL A 115 -3.01 -3.14 5.81
CA VAL A 115 -2.13 -3.78 6.80
C VAL A 115 -2.32 -3.15 8.18
N ASN A 116 -2.48 -1.83 8.24
CA ASN A 116 -2.78 -1.14 9.50
C ASN A 116 -4.12 -1.57 10.10
N ALA A 117 -5.14 -1.75 9.26
CA ALA A 117 -6.46 -2.22 9.66
C ALA A 117 -6.42 -3.65 10.21
N VAL A 118 -5.67 -4.55 9.57
CA VAL A 118 -5.44 -5.91 10.10
C VAL A 118 -4.81 -5.87 11.48
N LEU A 119 -3.77 -5.06 11.68
CA LEU A 119 -3.10 -4.89 12.98
C LEU A 119 -4.02 -4.32 14.08
N ARG A 120 -5.08 -3.58 13.69
CA ARG A 120 -6.08 -3.00 14.58
C ARG A 120 -7.34 -3.86 14.76
N GLY A 121 -7.51 -4.91 13.96
CA GLY A 121 -8.78 -5.63 13.86
C GLY A 121 -9.93 -4.78 13.30
N ASP A 122 -9.64 -3.82 12.42
CA ASP A 122 -10.59 -2.84 11.89
C ASP A 122 -11.21 -3.33 10.57
N GLY A 123 -12.33 -4.03 10.67
CA GLY A 123 -13.04 -4.57 9.49
C GLY A 123 -13.66 -3.51 8.57
N ASP A 124 -14.08 -2.37 9.12
CA ASP A 124 -14.68 -1.31 8.32
C ASP A 124 -13.63 -0.62 7.46
N ALA A 125 -12.40 -0.46 7.97
CA ALA A 125 -11.28 0.03 7.18
C ALA A 125 -10.91 -0.94 6.04
N LEU A 126 -10.98 -2.25 6.26
CA LEU A 126 -10.77 -3.24 5.19
C LEU A 126 -11.87 -3.19 4.11
N ALA A 127 -13.11 -2.91 4.50
CA ALA A 127 -14.20 -2.68 3.54
C ALA A 127 -13.92 -1.43 2.68
N ARG A 128 -13.48 -0.33 3.30
CA ARG A 128 -13.08 0.89 2.57
C ARG A 128 -11.91 0.63 1.62
N VAL A 129 -10.93 -0.18 2.03
CA VAL A 129 -9.81 -0.59 1.14
C VAL A 129 -10.33 -1.32 -0.09
N ARG A 130 -11.17 -2.34 0.10
CA ARG A 130 -11.78 -3.09 -1.01
C ARG A 130 -12.51 -2.14 -1.97
N ASP A 131 -13.35 -1.27 -1.42
CA ASP A 131 -14.19 -0.35 -2.19
C ASP A 131 -13.38 0.75 -2.89
N ALA A 132 -12.24 1.16 -2.32
CA ALA A 132 -11.33 2.11 -2.92
C ALA A 132 -10.69 1.56 -4.21
N LEU A 133 -10.39 0.25 -4.29
CA LEU A 133 -9.84 -0.34 -5.52
C LEU A 133 -10.78 -0.16 -6.71
N SER A 134 -12.08 -0.26 -6.49
CA SER A 134 -13.13 -0.03 -7.49
C SER A 134 -13.57 1.44 -7.60
N ASP A 135 -13.00 2.34 -6.80
CA ASP A 135 -13.45 3.74 -6.67
C ASP A 135 -14.95 3.89 -6.40
N VAL A 136 -15.52 3.09 -5.49
CA VAL A 136 -16.98 3.12 -5.23
C VAL A 136 -17.47 4.53 -4.86
N GLU A 137 -16.72 5.26 -4.03
CA GLU A 137 -17.06 6.65 -3.65
C GLU A 137 -17.00 7.61 -4.84
N GLY A 138 -16.07 7.40 -5.76
CA GLY A 138 -15.93 8.15 -7.01
C GLY A 138 -16.77 7.61 -8.17
N ALA A 139 -17.69 6.67 -7.92
CA ALA A 139 -18.50 6.00 -8.93
C ALA A 139 -17.67 5.39 -10.08
N GLY A 140 -16.51 4.79 -9.74
CA GLY A 140 -15.63 4.13 -10.69
C GLY A 140 -14.72 5.07 -11.49
N ALA A 141 -14.80 6.39 -11.30
CA ALA A 141 -14.09 7.37 -12.12
C ALA A 141 -12.56 7.17 -12.18
N ASN A 142 -11.98 6.66 -11.09
CA ASN A 142 -10.56 6.38 -10.94
C ASN A 142 -10.34 4.97 -10.39
N SER A 143 -11.21 4.02 -10.78
CA SER A 143 -11.02 2.60 -10.46
C SER A 143 -9.62 2.16 -10.89
N VAL A 144 -8.94 1.37 -10.05
CA VAL A 144 -7.65 0.81 -10.43
C VAL A 144 -7.80 -0.40 -11.34
N LEU A 145 -9.00 -0.97 -11.45
CA LEU A 145 -9.30 -2.22 -12.17
C LEU A 145 -9.91 -1.97 -13.55
N ALA A 146 -10.65 -0.88 -13.72
CA ALA A 146 -11.29 -0.52 -14.98
C ALA A 146 -10.27 0.08 -15.98
N PHE A 147 -10.55 -0.09 -17.28
CA PHE A 147 -9.80 0.63 -18.30
C PHE A 147 -10.31 2.07 -18.46
N ASN A 148 -9.39 3.00 -18.69
CA ASN A 148 -9.69 4.44 -18.83
C ASN A 148 -10.42 4.81 -20.13
N ASP A 149 -10.38 3.93 -21.15
CA ASP A 149 -10.87 4.16 -22.50
C ASP A 149 -12.10 3.31 -22.86
N THR A 150 -12.56 2.44 -21.96
CA THR A 150 -13.80 1.68 -22.12
C THR A 150 -14.94 2.45 -21.45
N GLY A 151 -15.82 3.05 -22.25
CA GLY A 151 -16.92 3.87 -21.73
C GLY A 151 -17.77 3.13 -20.69
N GLY A 152 -18.07 3.77 -19.56
CA GLY A 152 -18.86 3.18 -18.47
C GLY A 152 -18.70 3.88 -17.12
N ALA A 153 -17.50 4.40 -16.83
CA ALA A 153 -17.23 5.19 -15.64
C ALA A 153 -17.42 6.70 -15.87
N ALA A 154 -17.61 7.45 -14.78
CA ALA A 154 -17.54 8.92 -14.82
C ALA A 154 -16.13 9.37 -15.24
N ALA A 155 -16.02 10.57 -15.83
CA ALA A 155 -14.73 11.10 -16.25
C ALA A 155 -13.81 11.34 -15.04
N GLY A 156 -12.75 10.53 -14.92
CA GLY A 156 -11.72 10.67 -13.90
C GLY A 156 -10.48 11.41 -14.36
N THR A 157 -9.36 11.13 -13.70
CA THR A 157 -8.06 11.75 -14.02
C THR A 157 -7.40 11.21 -15.29
N GLY A 158 -7.84 10.05 -15.79
CA GLY A 158 -7.21 9.33 -16.90
C GLY A 158 -5.92 8.60 -16.53
N GLU A 159 -5.59 8.51 -15.23
CA GLU A 159 -4.50 7.65 -14.73
C GLU A 159 -4.96 6.21 -14.58
N GLY A 160 -4.12 5.24 -14.91
CA GLY A 160 -4.49 3.82 -14.95
C GLY A 160 -4.18 3.18 -16.32
N PHE A 161 -4.69 1.96 -16.50
CA PHE A 161 -4.55 1.22 -17.76
C PHE A 161 -5.60 1.63 -18.78
N SER A 162 -5.21 1.60 -20.04
CA SER A 162 -6.11 1.60 -21.19
C SER A 162 -6.19 0.20 -21.79
N SER A 163 -7.26 -0.08 -22.53
CA SER A 163 -7.53 -1.37 -23.15
C SER A 163 -6.49 -1.79 -24.20
N ASP A 164 -5.65 -0.86 -24.65
CA ASP A 164 -4.52 -1.11 -25.56
C ASP A 164 -3.19 -1.46 -24.85
N GLY A 165 -3.22 -1.61 -23.51
CA GLY A 165 -2.04 -1.91 -22.69
C GLY A 165 -1.25 -0.67 -22.22
N SER A 166 -1.59 0.52 -22.69
CA SER A 166 -0.97 1.76 -22.21
C SER A 166 -1.26 1.99 -20.74
N PHE A 167 -0.28 2.49 -19.99
CA PHE A 167 -0.48 2.91 -18.60
C PHE A 167 -0.05 4.36 -18.40
N LEU A 168 -0.95 5.20 -17.88
CA LEU A 168 -0.67 6.59 -17.55
C LEU A 168 -0.64 6.80 -16.03
N GLN A 169 0.33 7.59 -15.57
CA GLN A 169 0.34 8.17 -14.23
C GLN A 169 0.77 9.64 -14.31
N HIS A 170 0.50 10.42 -13.28
CA HIS A 170 0.73 11.87 -13.24
C HIS A 170 0.03 12.53 -14.43
N TYR A 171 -1.25 12.20 -14.57
CA TYR A 171 -2.24 12.64 -15.56
C TYR A 171 -1.96 12.23 -17.01
N LYS A 172 -0.70 12.24 -17.46
CA LYS A 172 -0.38 12.19 -18.90
C LYS A 172 0.94 11.51 -19.25
N HIS A 173 1.65 10.95 -18.27
CA HIS A 173 2.97 10.37 -18.52
C HIS A 173 2.84 8.85 -18.74
N PRO A 174 3.27 8.31 -19.89
CA PRO A 174 3.38 6.87 -20.08
C PRO A 174 4.35 6.28 -19.05
N TYR A 175 3.87 5.34 -18.24
CA TYR A 175 4.58 4.92 -17.03
C TYR A 175 4.52 3.43 -16.71
N ASN A 176 4.28 2.55 -17.70
CA ASN A 176 4.24 1.09 -17.52
C ASN A 176 5.44 0.58 -16.70
N GLY A 177 6.67 0.92 -17.10
CA GLY A 177 7.90 0.45 -16.44
C GLY A 177 8.20 1.04 -15.05
N GLY A 178 7.42 2.03 -14.59
CA GLY A 178 7.56 2.64 -13.27
C GLY A 178 6.29 2.43 -12.44
N TYR A 179 5.39 3.42 -12.44
CA TYR A 179 4.16 3.34 -11.66
C TYR A 179 3.26 2.17 -12.06
N GLY A 180 3.23 1.77 -13.34
CA GLY A 180 2.44 0.61 -13.78
C GLY A 180 2.93 -0.68 -13.14
N LYS A 181 4.25 -0.93 -13.18
CA LYS A 181 4.89 -2.08 -12.53
C LYS A 181 4.63 -2.07 -11.01
N GLU A 182 4.76 -0.92 -10.37
CA GLU A 182 4.50 -0.78 -8.95
C GLU A 182 3.02 -1.05 -8.61
N LEU A 183 2.08 -0.57 -9.43
CA LEU A 183 0.66 -0.87 -9.30
C LEU A 183 0.45 -2.39 -9.36
N LEU A 184 0.89 -3.05 -10.43
CA LEU A 184 0.66 -4.48 -10.63
C LEU A 184 1.20 -5.33 -9.46
N GLY A 185 2.43 -5.04 -9.02
CA GLY A 185 3.09 -5.76 -7.94
C GLY A 185 2.39 -5.59 -6.58
N ASN A 186 2.00 -4.36 -6.23
CA ASN A 186 1.34 -4.10 -4.96
C ASN A 186 -0.13 -4.54 -4.97
N LEU A 187 -0.83 -4.38 -6.10
CA LEU A 187 -2.22 -4.80 -6.26
C LEU A 187 -2.32 -6.31 -6.12
N SER A 188 -1.43 -7.07 -6.76
CA SER A 188 -1.42 -8.54 -6.65
C SER A 188 -1.29 -9.01 -5.20
N ARG A 189 -0.46 -8.35 -4.39
CA ARG A 189 -0.28 -8.66 -2.97
C ARG A 189 -1.52 -8.28 -2.15
N LEU A 190 -2.11 -7.13 -2.43
CA LEU A 190 -3.30 -6.66 -1.74
C LEU A 190 -4.53 -7.53 -2.06
N LEU A 191 -4.71 -7.91 -3.32
CA LEU A 191 -5.74 -8.88 -3.74
C LEU A 191 -5.55 -10.21 -3.01
N ASN A 192 -4.31 -10.71 -2.92
CA ASN A 192 -4.02 -11.93 -2.17
C ASN A 192 -4.28 -11.80 -0.67
N LEU A 193 -4.02 -10.64 -0.06
CA LEU A 193 -4.33 -10.37 1.35
C LEU A 193 -5.85 -10.44 1.62
N LEU A 194 -6.65 -9.92 0.70
CA LEU A 194 -8.11 -9.86 0.85
C LEU A 194 -8.82 -11.16 0.41
N ALA A 195 -8.18 -11.98 -0.42
CA ALA A 195 -8.76 -13.19 -0.98
C ALA A 195 -9.20 -14.20 0.10
N GLY A 196 -10.41 -14.76 -0.06
CA GLY A 196 -10.97 -15.74 0.87
C GLY A 196 -11.46 -15.14 2.19
N THR A 197 -11.41 -13.82 2.34
CA THR A 197 -11.95 -13.09 3.49
C THR A 197 -13.31 -12.46 3.16
N ALA A 198 -13.97 -11.88 4.17
CA ALA A 198 -15.20 -11.08 3.98
C ALA A 198 -15.00 -9.84 3.10
N TRP A 199 -13.75 -9.42 2.86
CA TRP A 199 -13.38 -8.26 2.05
C TRP A 199 -12.81 -8.63 0.68
N THR A 200 -13.02 -9.87 0.23
CA THR A 200 -12.63 -10.31 -1.11
C THR A 200 -13.16 -9.33 -2.17
N VAL A 201 -12.28 -8.88 -3.07
CA VAL A 201 -12.65 -8.04 -4.21
C VAL A 201 -13.45 -8.87 -5.21
N THR A 202 -14.65 -8.41 -5.55
CA THR A 202 -15.61 -9.10 -6.45
C THR A 202 -15.99 -8.26 -7.66
N ASP A 203 -15.27 -7.16 -7.88
CA ASP A 203 -15.44 -6.30 -9.05
C ASP A 203 -15.22 -7.12 -10.34
N PRO A 204 -16.14 -7.08 -11.31
CA PRO A 204 -15.98 -7.80 -12.59
C PRO A 204 -14.74 -7.36 -13.38
N ASP A 205 -14.26 -6.13 -13.22
CA ASP A 205 -13.07 -5.62 -13.91
C ASP A 205 -11.76 -6.22 -13.35
N LEU A 206 -11.83 -7.02 -12.28
CA LEU A 206 -10.68 -7.75 -11.76
C LEU A 206 -10.01 -8.64 -12.82
N ASP A 207 -10.78 -9.16 -13.77
CA ASP A 207 -10.25 -10.00 -14.86
C ASP A 207 -9.30 -9.22 -15.80
N ASN A 208 -9.39 -7.89 -15.85
CA ASN A 208 -8.49 -7.04 -16.64
C ASN A 208 -7.04 -7.15 -16.18
N VAL A 209 -6.79 -7.42 -14.88
CA VAL A 209 -5.44 -7.51 -14.30
C VAL A 209 -4.57 -8.53 -15.04
N ARG A 210 -5.16 -9.63 -15.53
CA ARG A 210 -4.44 -10.63 -16.32
C ARG A 210 -4.05 -10.09 -17.69
N GLY A 211 -4.96 -9.41 -18.38
CA GLY A 211 -4.71 -8.80 -19.69
C GLY A 211 -3.59 -7.76 -19.65
N TRP A 212 -3.45 -7.01 -18.56
CA TRP A 212 -2.36 -6.04 -18.42
C TRP A 212 -0.97 -6.68 -18.52
N VAL A 213 -0.81 -7.94 -18.10
CA VAL A 213 0.47 -8.65 -18.21
C VAL A 213 0.85 -8.83 -19.67
N ASP A 214 -0.09 -9.34 -20.46
CA ASP A 214 0.12 -9.68 -21.87
C ASP A 214 0.20 -8.43 -22.75
N ASP A 215 -0.67 -7.44 -22.52
CA ASP A 215 -0.78 -6.26 -23.39
C ASP A 215 0.07 -5.07 -22.90
N GLY A 216 0.22 -4.92 -21.59
CA GLY A 216 0.85 -3.75 -20.97
C GLY A 216 2.29 -3.94 -20.50
N PHE A 217 2.77 -5.17 -20.33
CA PHE A 217 4.12 -5.45 -19.84
C PHE A 217 4.95 -6.33 -20.77
N ASP A 218 4.42 -7.44 -21.27
CA ASP A 218 5.18 -8.36 -22.13
C ASP A 218 5.82 -7.67 -23.36
N PRO A 219 5.13 -6.77 -24.09
CA PRO A 219 5.70 -6.09 -25.25
C PRO A 219 6.84 -5.12 -24.90
N LEU A 220 6.96 -4.73 -23.62
CA LEU A 220 7.96 -3.78 -23.14
C LEU A 220 9.20 -4.47 -22.57
N MET A 221 9.19 -5.80 -22.46
CA MET A 221 10.32 -6.58 -21.95
C MET A 221 11.19 -7.10 -23.10
N PHE A 222 12.50 -6.82 -23.04
CA PHE A 222 13.47 -7.37 -23.98
C PHE A 222 14.63 -8.03 -23.22
N ARG A 223 14.64 -9.36 -23.20
CA ARG A 223 15.67 -10.20 -22.56
C ARG A 223 15.79 -10.04 -21.03
N GLY A 224 14.66 -9.80 -20.36
CA GLY A 224 14.59 -9.65 -18.90
C GLY A 224 14.89 -8.23 -18.47
#